data_AF-A0A4P9Z6Z6-F1
#
_entry.id   AF-A0A4P9Z6Z6-F1
#
_cell.length_a   1.000
_cell.length_b   1.000
_cell.length_c   1.000
_cell.angle_alpha   90.00
_cell.angle_beta   90.00
_cell.angle_gamma   90.00
#
_symmetry.space_group_name_H-M   'P 1'
#
loop_
_entity.id
_entity.type
_entity.pdbx_description
1 polymer ?
#
loop_
_entity_poly.entity_id
_entity_poly.type
_entity_poly.pdbx_seq_one_letter_code
_entity_poly.pdbx_strand_id
1 'polypeptide(L)'
;MCKHILNAQVSIRSPCCRRWFDCPECHAENSDHELRKTLEMVFACKKCRKVFRKDIRDYEEVDEYCPHCDNHYIIDAKTAADGMNELATGPAIDPR
;
A
#
# COMPACT_ATOMS: atom_id res chain seq x y z
N MET A 1 -3.87 -9.45 -6.13
CA MET A 1 -2.75 -9.16 -5.22
C MET A 1 -1.75 -8.35 -6.01
N CYS A 2 -1.29 -7.22 -5.49
CA CYS A 2 -0.33 -6.36 -6.18
C CYS A 2 0.97 -7.10 -6.51
N LYS A 3 1.51 -6.87 -7.71
CA LYS A 3 2.86 -7.35 -8.08
C LYS A 3 3.97 -6.36 -7.71
N HIS A 4 3.61 -5.11 -7.40
CA HIS A 4 4.55 -4.03 -7.06
C HIS A 4 4.78 -3.94 -5.54
N ILE A 5 3.70 -4.01 -4.75
CA ILE A 5 3.72 -3.95 -3.28
C ILE A 5 3.15 -5.24 -2.69
N LEU A 6 4.03 -6.19 -2.37
CA LEU A 6 3.68 -7.57 -2.03
C LEU A 6 2.86 -7.68 -0.73
N ASN A 7 3.04 -6.74 0.20
CA ASN A 7 2.38 -6.69 1.50
C ASN A 7 1.32 -5.58 1.61
N ALA A 8 0.78 -5.07 0.50
CA ALA A 8 -0.26 -4.03 0.52
C ALA A 8 -1.48 -4.47 1.37
N GLN A 9 -1.85 -3.69 2.38
CA GLN A 9 -2.88 -4.02 3.38
C GLN A 9 -4.30 -3.54 3.02
N VAL A 10 -4.39 -2.61 2.09
CA VAL A 10 -5.65 -2.02 1.60
C VAL A 10 -5.66 -2.01 0.08
N SER A 11 -6.86 -1.94 -0.50
CA SER A 11 -7.06 -1.49 -1.88
C SER A 11 -7.66 -0.09 -1.85
N ILE A 12 -7.25 0.76 -2.79
CA ILE A 12 -7.65 2.17 -2.91
C ILE A 12 -8.63 2.30 -4.07
N ARG A 13 -9.76 2.98 -3.84
CA ARG A 13 -10.68 3.32 -4.92
C ARG A 13 -10.19 4.58 -5.63
N SER A 14 -9.82 4.42 -6.89
CA SER A 14 -9.36 5.52 -7.72
C SER A 14 -10.49 6.55 -7.94
N PRO A 15 -10.25 7.86 -7.70
CA PRO A 15 -11.28 8.89 -7.87
C PRO A 15 -11.57 9.21 -9.35
N CYS A 16 -10.67 8.88 -10.28
CA CYS A 16 -10.90 9.13 -11.71
C CYS A 16 -11.81 8.09 -12.35
N CYS A 17 -11.55 6.79 -12.16
CA CYS A 17 -12.29 5.72 -12.84
C CYS A 17 -13.14 4.84 -11.90
N ARG A 18 -13.16 5.13 -10.58
CA ARG A 18 -13.95 4.40 -9.57
C ARG A 18 -13.62 2.91 -9.42
N ARG A 19 -12.51 2.47 -10.01
CA ARG A 19 -11.95 1.11 -9.91
C ARG A 19 -11.03 0.98 -8.69
N TRP A 20 -10.78 -0.24 -8.26
CA TRP A 20 -9.95 -0.56 -7.10
C TRP A 20 -8.55 -0.99 -7.53
N PHE A 21 -7.53 -0.47 -6.87
CA PHE A 21 -6.14 -0.80 -7.12
C PHE A 21 -5.38 -0.92 -5.81
N ASP A 22 -4.33 -1.74 -5.77
CA ASP A 22 -3.50 -1.90 -4.58
C ASP A 22 -2.37 -0.86 -4.50
N CYS A 23 -1.99 -0.26 -5.64
CA CYS A 23 -0.97 0.79 -5.73
C CYS A 23 -1.19 1.68 -6.97
N PRO A 24 -0.50 2.82 -7.09
CA PRO A 24 -0.57 3.69 -8.28
C PRO A 24 -0.10 3.01 -9.57
N GLU A 25 0.91 2.14 -9.52
CA GLU A 25 1.43 1.44 -10.70
C GLU A 25 0.39 0.46 -11.28
N CYS A 26 -0.36 -0.25 -10.41
CA CYS A 26 -1.48 -1.08 -10.84
C CYS A 26 -2.56 -0.26 -11.56
N HIS A 27 -2.80 1.00 -11.15
CA HIS A 27 -3.73 1.89 -11.85
C HIS A 27 -3.17 2.28 -13.23
N ALA A 28 -1.91 2.69 -13.31
CA ALA A 28 -1.24 3.10 -14.55
C ALA A 28 -1.21 1.97 -15.60
N GLU A 29 -0.99 0.72 -15.19
CA GLU A 29 -0.99 -0.44 -16.10
C GLU A 29 -2.37 -0.78 -16.67
N ASN A 30 -3.44 -0.38 -15.98
CA ASN A 30 -4.82 -0.76 -16.31
C ASN A 30 -5.68 0.44 -16.71
N SER A 31 -5.06 1.60 -16.93
CA SER A 31 -5.73 2.86 -17.25
C SER A 31 -4.97 3.60 -18.32
N ASP A 32 -5.71 4.29 -19.17
CA ASP A 32 -5.26 5.14 -20.27
C ASP A 32 -5.15 6.63 -19.86
N HIS A 33 -5.17 6.91 -18.55
CA HIS A 33 -5.19 8.26 -17.98
C HIS A 33 -4.44 8.30 -16.65
N GLU A 34 -4.05 9.50 -16.23
CA GLU A 34 -3.34 9.71 -14.97
C GLU A 34 -4.26 9.57 -13.75
N LEU A 35 -3.68 9.13 -12.63
CA LEU A 35 -4.40 9.02 -11.36
C LEU A 35 -4.74 10.42 -10.85
N ARG A 36 -6.04 10.72 -10.73
CA ARG A 36 -6.51 12.00 -10.20
C ARG A 36 -6.15 12.13 -8.71
N LYS A 37 -5.56 13.27 -8.35
CA LYS A 37 -5.29 13.65 -6.95
C LYS A 37 -6.59 14.00 -6.22
N THR A 38 -6.69 13.61 -4.96
CA THR A 38 -7.84 13.87 -4.07
C THR A 38 -7.35 13.96 -2.64
N LEU A 39 -8.05 14.74 -1.81
CA LEU A 39 -7.83 14.79 -0.36
C LEU A 39 -8.73 13.79 0.40
N GLU A 40 -9.84 13.36 -0.20
CA GLU A 40 -10.66 12.26 0.33
C GLU A 40 -10.25 10.96 -0.36
N MET A 41 -9.70 10.02 0.42
CA MET A 41 -9.32 8.70 -0.03
C MET A 41 -10.31 7.64 0.47
N VAL A 42 -10.61 6.65 -0.36
CA VAL A 42 -11.50 5.53 -0.03
C VAL A 42 -10.70 4.23 -0.09
N PHE A 43 -10.69 3.51 1.01
CA PHE A 43 -9.92 2.29 1.20
C PHE A 43 -10.85 1.09 1.43
N ALA A 44 -10.39 -0.10 1.02
CA ALA A 44 -10.96 -1.38 1.41
C ALA A 44 -9.90 -2.17 2.17
N CYS A 45 -10.15 -2.46 3.45
CA CYS A 45 -9.23 -3.22 4.29
C CYS A 45 -9.14 -4.68 3.80
N LYS A 46 -7.94 -5.23 3.59
CA LYS A 46 -7.80 -6.63 3.18
C LYS A 46 -7.98 -7.62 4.33
N LYS A 47 -7.75 -7.20 5.59
CA LYS A 47 -7.99 -8.02 6.79
C LYS A 47 -9.49 -8.23 7.06
N CYS A 48 -10.28 -7.15 7.15
CA CYS A 48 -11.70 -7.23 7.51
C CYS A 48 -12.68 -7.00 6.35
N ARG A 49 -12.19 -6.68 5.14
CA ARG A 49 -12.99 -6.47 3.91
C ARG A 49 -13.96 -5.29 3.95
N LYS A 50 -13.99 -4.50 5.03
CA LYS A 50 -14.81 -3.30 5.16
C LYS A 50 -14.15 -2.10 4.45
N VAL A 51 -15.01 -1.25 3.90
CA VAL A 51 -14.63 0.00 3.24
C VAL A 51 -14.64 1.13 4.27
N PHE A 52 -13.69 2.05 4.16
CA PHE A 52 -13.62 3.26 4.98
C PHE A 52 -13.06 4.42 4.17
N ARG A 53 -13.23 5.64 4.68
CA ARG A 53 -12.72 6.86 4.08
C ARG A 53 -11.78 7.57 5.03
N LYS A 54 -10.78 8.25 4.49
CA LYS A 54 -9.90 9.15 5.23
C LYS A 54 -9.76 10.46 4.47
N ASP A 55 -9.75 11.54 5.21
CA ASP A 55 -9.34 12.84 4.71
C ASP A 55 -7.87 13.03 5.06
N ILE A 56 -7.02 13.27 4.06
CA ILE A 56 -5.56 13.38 4.28
C ILE A 56 -5.12 14.79 4.71
N ARG A 57 -6.06 15.73 4.90
CA ARG A 57 -5.73 17.08 5.38
C ARG A 57 -5.27 17.11 6.84
N ASP A 58 -5.89 16.30 7.68
CA ASP A 58 -5.60 16.15 9.11
C ASP A 58 -5.20 14.69 9.37
N TYR A 59 -3.99 14.32 8.94
CA TYR A 59 -3.49 12.95 9.06
C TYR A 59 -2.67 12.76 10.35
N GLU A 60 -3.11 11.88 11.24
CA GLU A 60 -2.40 11.52 12.48
C GLU A 60 -2.02 10.02 12.49
N GLU A 61 -1.16 9.60 13.43
CA GLU A 61 -0.73 8.18 13.53
C GLU A 61 -1.91 7.21 13.71
N VAL A 62 -2.98 7.63 14.40
CA VAL A 62 -4.21 6.83 14.55
C VAL A 62 -4.92 6.59 13.22
N ASP A 63 -4.68 7.44 12.21
CA ASP A 63 -5.22 7.27 10.87
C ASP A 63 -4.50 6.18 10.07
N GLU A 64 -3.39 5.64 10.55
CA GLU A 64 -2.69 4.51 9.93
C GLU A 64 -3.42 3.16 10.17
N TYR A 65 -4.48 3.17 10.98
CA TYR A 65 -5.22 1.97 11.37
C TYR A 65 -6.60 1.92 10.72
N CYS A 66 -7.01 0.71 10.35
CA CYS A 66 -8.36 0.44 9.89
C CYS A 66 -9.36 0.69 11.04
N PRO A 67 -10.35 1.59 10.89
CA PRO A 67 -11.27 1.95 11.97
C PRO A 67 -12.23 0.80 12.36
N HIS A 68 -12.19 -0.32 11.63
CA HIS A 68 -13.09 -1.44 11.85
C HIS A 68 -12.47 -2.66 12.53
N CYS A 69 -11.15 -2.83 12.41
CA CYS A 69 -10.46 -4.05 12.88
C CYS A 69 -9.03 -3.81 13.35
N ASP A 70 -8.64 -2.54 13.48
CA ASP A 70 -7.34 -2.12 14.00
C ASP A 70 -6.14 -2.66 13.20
N ASN A 71 -6.36 -2.91 11.90
CA ASN A 71 -5.27 -3.29 11.01
C ASN A 71 -4.41 -2.07 10.70
N HIS A 72 -3.16 -2.06 11.13
CA HIS A 72 -2.17 -1.09 10.68
C HIS A 72 -1.94 -1.28 9.18
N TYR A 73 -2.40 -0.32 8.37
CA TYR A 73 -2.41 -0.44 6.92
C TYR A 73 -1.38 0.43 6.21
N ILE A 74 -0.79 1.39 6.92
CA ILE A 74 0.43 2.08 6.49
C ILE A 74 1.60 1.35 7.13
N ILE A 75 2.31 0.58 6.32
CA ILE A 75 3.49 -0.19 6.72
C ILE A 75 4.54 -0.07 5.62
N ASP A 76 5.80 -0.38 5.95
CA ASP A 76 6.87 -0.41 4.96
C ASP A 76 6.52 -1.35 3.80
N ALA A 77 6.63 -0.81 2.59
CA ALA A 77 6.35 -1.56 1.38
C ALA A 77 7.42 -2.63 1.15
N LYS A 78 6.98 -3.87 0.90
CA LYS A 78 7.82 -4.95 0.39
C LYS A 78 7.66 -5.04 -1.12
N THR A 79 8.75 -4.81 -1.83
CA THR A 79 8.87 -4.91 -3.28
C THR A 79 9.65 -6.17 -3.66
N ALA A 80 9.68 -6.51 -4.94
CA ALA A 80 10.47 -7.64 -5.43
C ALA A 80 11.98 -7.48 -5.18
N ALA A 81 12.48 -6.25 -5.09
CA ALA A 81 13.89 -5.96 -4.83
C ALA A 81 14.30 -6.26 -3.37
N ASP A 82 13.39 -6.09 -2.42
CA ASP A 82 13.67 -6.30 -0.99
C ASP A 82 14.00 -7.77 -0.68
N GLY A 83 13.39 -8.72 -1.42
CA GLY A 83 13.71 -10.14 -1.30
C GLY A 83 15.13 -10.52 -1.78
N MET A 84 15.83 -9.64 -2.49
CA MET A 84 17.20 -9.89 -2.97
C MET A 84 18.28 -9.33 -2.02
N ASN A 85 17.94 -8.42 -1.11
CA ASN A 85 18.93 -7.75 -0.23
C ASN A 85 19.19 -8.49 1.09
N GLU A 86 18.30 -9.40 1.51
CA GLU A 86 18.47 -10.16 2.77
C GLU A 86 19.61 -11.21 2.72
N LEU A 87 20.17 -11.49 1.54
CA LEU A 87 21.32 -12.40 1.34
C LEU A 87 22.69 -11.70 1.45
N ALA A 88 22.74 -10.37 1.60
CA ALA A 88 24.00 -9.60 1.62
C ALA A 88 24.52 -9.28 3.04
N THR A 89 23.77 -9.59 4.10
CA THR A 89 24.16 -9.34 5.51
C THR A 89 24.58 -10.62 6.24
N GLY A 90 25.21 -11.57 5.55
CA GLY A 90 26.00 -12.61 6.22
C GLY A 90 27.24 -11.98 6.87
N PRO A 91 27.65 -12.37 8.09
CA PRO A 91 28.85 -11.82 8.69
C PRO A 91 30.04 -12.13 7.78
N ALA A 92 30.85 -11.11 7.47
CA ALA A 92 32.11 -11.29 6.77
C ALA A 92 32.94 -12.32 7.53
N ILE A 93 33.14 -13.50 6.94
CA ILE A 93 34.11 -14.47 7.43
C ILE A 93 35.50 -13.85 7.27
N ASP A 94 36.18 -13.56 8.38
CA ASP A 94 37.56 -13.06 8.41
C ASP A 94 38.50 -14.18 7.92
N PRO A 95 39.24 -14.01 6.81
CA PRO A 95 40.22 -14.98 6.36
C PRO A 95 41.55 -14.72 7.08
N ARG A 96 41.68 -15.20 8.31
CA ARG A 96 42.97 -15.38 9.00
C ARG A 96 43.08 -16.76 9.62
#